data_AF-A0A9R1JFZ1-F1
#
_entry.id   AF-A0A9R1JFZ1-F1
#
_cell.length_a   1.000
_cell.length_b   1.000
_cell.length_c   1.000
_cell.angle_alpha   90.00
_cell.angle_beta   90.00
_cell.angle_gamma   90.00
#
_symmetry.space_group_name_H-M   'P 1'
#
loop_
_entity.id
_entity.type
_entity.pdbx_description
1 polymer ?
#
loop_
_entity_poly.entity_id
_entity_poly.type
_entity_poly.pdbx_seq_one_letter_code
_entity_poly.pdbx_strand_id
1 'polypeptide(L)'
;MTRVPRGYIARRRRTKMHSFASNFRGAHLRLNRMITQQVKRAFVSSHRDRGRQKRDFHRLWITRINAATRKKLILNRKMLAQVAVSNPNNL
;
A
#
# COMPACT_ATOMS: atom_id res chain seq x y z
N MET A 1 -39.04 -32.31 22.70
CA MET A 1 -38.25 -31.41 21.82
C MET A 1 -36.91 -32.07 21.52
N THR A 2 -36.44 -32.04 20.27
CA THR A 2 -35.21 -32.76 19.84
C THR A 2 -33.99 -31.83 19.89
N ARG A 3 -32.87 -32.27 20.48
CA ARG A 3 -31.62 -31.49 20.58
C ARG A 3 -30.88 -31.48 19.23
N VAL A 4 -30.64 -30.29 18.66
CA VAL A 4 -29.84 -30.16 17.42
C VAL A 4 -28.34 -29.98 17.74
N PRO A 5 -27.44 -30.79 17.17
CA PRO A 5 -26.00 -30.69 17.43
C PRO A 5 -25.36 -29.49 16.69
N ARG A 6 -24.50 -28.74 17.39
CA ARG A 6 -23.83 -27.53 16.83
C ARG A 6 -22.45 -27.79 16.19
N GLY A 7 -21.93 -29.01 16.27
CA GLY A 7 -20.55 -29.34 15.88
C GLY A 7 -20.21 -29.02 14.42
N TYR A 8 -21.13 -29.32 13.49
CA TYR A 8 -20.95 -29.06 12.06
C TYR A 8 -20.82 -27.57 11.74
N ILE A 9 -21.72 -26.75 12.30
CA ILE A 9 -21.73 -25.29 12.10
C ILE A 9 -20.44 -24.66 12.64
N ALA A 10 -20.00 -25.10 13.83
CA ALA A 10 -18.76 -24.62 14.44
C ALA A 10 -17.51 -24.98 13.61
N ARG A 11 -17.46 -26.19 13.02
CA ARG A 11 -16.38 -26.60 12.12
C ARG A 11 -16.36 -25.74 10.86
N ARG A 12 -17.50 -25.57 10.19
CA ARG A 12 -17.63 -24.75 8.98
C ARG A 12 -17.15 -23.31 9.21
N ARG A 13 -17.52 -22.69 10.34
CA ARG A 13 -17.04 -21.33 10.72
C ARG A 13 -15.53 -21.26 10.89
N ARG A 14 -14.91 -22.25 11.53
CA ARG A 14 -13.45 -22.32 11.72
C ARG A 14 -12.72 -22.47 10.38
N THR A 15 -13.17 -23.38 9.52
CA THR A 15 -12.58 -23.56 8.17
C THR A 15 -12.64 -22.27 7.36
N LYS A 16 -13.78 -21.55 7.39
CA LYS A 16 -13.91 -20.25 6.74
C LYS A 16 -12.91 -19.22 7.28
N MET A 17 -12.76 -19.11 8.60
CA MET A 17 -11.80 -18.18 9.21
C MET A 17 -10.34 -18.55 8.88
N HIS A 18 -10.02 -19.84 8.84
CA HIS A 18 -8.68 -20.32 8.49
C HIS A 18 -8.32 -20.05 7.03
N SER A 19 -9.31 -20.09 6.12
CA SER A 19 -9.12 -19.70 4.72
C SER A 19 -8.69 -18.24 4.57
N PHE A 20 -9.26 -17.32 5.36
CA PHE A 20 -8.82 -15.91 5.36
C PHE A 20 -7.44 -15.69 5.98
N ALA A 21 -6.99 -16.62 6.81
CA ALA A 21 -5.76 -16.51 7.58
C ALA A 21 -4.59 -17.32 7.01
N SER A 22 -4.77 -18.00 5.87
CA SER A 22 -3.77 -18.91 5.28
C SER A 22 -2.40 -18.28 5.08
N ASN A 23 -2.36 -16.97 4.81
CA ASN A 23 -1.13 -16.20 4.59
C ASN A 23 -0.52 -15.59 5.87
N PHE A 24 -1.14 -15.78 7.04
CA PHE A 24 -0.56 -15.33 8.30
C PHE A 24 0.55 -16.26 8.78
N ARG A 25 1.46 -15.72 9.60
CA ARG A 25 2.63 -16.45 10.11
C ARG A 25 2.44 -16.86 11.58
N GLY A 26 3.04 -17.99 11.95
CA GLY A 26 3.11 -18.47 13.32
C GLY A 26 1.75 -18.71 13.96
N ALA A 27 1.58 -18.20 15.19
CA ALA A 27 0.38 -18.47 15.99
C ALA A 27 -0.91 -17.88 15.39
N HIS A 28 -0.81 -16.87 14.52
CA HIS A 28 -1.92 -16.28 13.78
C HIS A 28 -2.47 -17.17 12.66
N LEU A 29 -1.78 -18.26 12.31
CA LEU A 29 -2.26 -19.30 11.40
C LEU A 29 -2.81 -20.52 12.15
N ARG A 30 -2.29 -20.82 13.35
CA ARG A 30 -2.61 -22.05 14.09
C ARG A 30 -3.76 -21.90 15.09
N LEU A 31 -3.83 -20.79 15.83
CA LEU A 31 -4.75 -20.66 16.97
C LEU A 31 -6.01 -19.87 16.60
N ASN A 32 -7.19 -20.48 16.74
CA ASN A 32 -8.49 -19.89 16.35
C ASN A 32 -8.75 -18.50 16.94
N ARG A 33 -8.37 -18.28 18.21
CA ARG A 33 -8.52 -16.98 18.88
C ARG A 33 -7.63 -15.91 18.24
N MET A 34 -6.39 -16.25 17.90
CA MET A 34 -5.46 -15.33 17.24
C MET A 34 -5.81 -15.09 15.78
N ILE A 35 -6.24 -16.12 15.06
CA ILE A 35 -6.78 -16.01 13.69
C ILE A 35 -7.89 -14.97 13.66
N THR A 36 -8.91 -15.13 14.51
CA THR A 36 -10.07 -14.23 14.50
C THR A 36 -9.72 -12.79 14.86
N GLN A 37 -8.79 -12.58 15.81
CA GLN A 37 -8.30 -11.24 16.14
C GLN A 37 -7.51 -10.62 14.98
N GLN A 38 -6.65 -11.41 14.33
CA GLN A 38 -5.81 -10.95 13.24
C GLN A 38 -6.63 -10.63 11.98
N VAL A 39 -7.58 -11.50 11.60
CA VAL A 39 -8.48 -11.27 10.47
C VAL A 39 -9.28 -9.98 10.65
N LYS A 40 -9.81 -9.73 11.86
CA LYS A 40 -10.53 -8.48 12.17
C LYS A 40 -9.64 -7.25 11.97
N ARG A 41 -8.41 -7.27 12.49
CA ARG A 41 -7.43 -6.17 12.33
C ARG A 41 -7.04 -5.96 10.87
N ALA A 42 -6.86 -7.04 10.12
CA ALA A 42 -6.53 -7.00 8.69
C ALA A 42 -7.65 -6.35 7.87
N PHE A 43 -8.92 -6.67 8.15
CA PHE A 43 -10.04 -6.04 7.45
C PHE A 43 -10.15 -4.55 7.71
N VAL A 44 -10.00 -4.12 8.97
CA VAL A 44 -10.00 -2.69 9.32
C VAL A 44 -8.86 -1.95 8.62
N SER A 45 -7.67 -2.56 8.57
CA SER A 45 -6.51 -1.98 7.90
C SER A 45 -6.72 -1.90 6.38
N SER A 46 -7.14 -2.98 5.74
CA SER A 46 -7.45 -3.00 4.30
C SER A 46 -8.48 -1.94 3.91
N HIS A 47 -9.54 -1.76 4.69
CA HIS A 47 -10.53 -0.73 4.41
C HIS A 47 -9.94 0.69 4.46
N ARG A 48 -9.13 0.97 5.49
CA ARG A 48 -8.44 2.26 5.64
C ARG A 48 -7.44 2.50 4.50
N ASP A 49 -6.68 1.48 4.15
CA ASP A 49 -5.56 1.60 3.22
C ASP A 49 -6.02 1.79 1.77
N ARG A 50 -7.19 1.27 1.39
CA ARG A 50 -7.82 1.56 0.07
C ARG A 50 -8.00 3.06 -0.17
N GLY A 51 -8.35 3.82 0.87
CA GLY A 51 -8.47 5.27 0.79
C GLY A 51 -7.11 5.98 0.74
N ARG A 52 -6.12 5.47 1.49
CA ARG A 52 -4.76 6.02 1.53
C ARG A 52 -3.99 5.80 0.24
N GLN A 53 -4.20 4.66 -0.42
CA GLN A 53 -3.53 4.29 -1.66
C GLN A 53 -3.65 5.37 -2.76
N LYS A 54 -4.82 6.04 -2.86
CA LYS A 54 -5.03 7.16 -3.78
C LYS A 54 -4.08 8.33 -3.49
N ARG A 55 -3.87 8.65 -2.22
CA ARG A 55 -2.98 9.72 -1.76
C ARG A 55 -1.51 9.35 -1.97
N ASP A 56 -1.15 8.09 -1.71
CA ASP A 56 0.22 7.61 -1.85
C ASP A 56 0.64 7.60 -3.33
N PHE A 57 -0.24 7.18 -4.24
CA PHE A 57 0.02 7.32 -5.69
C PHE A 57 0.15 8.77 -6.13
N HIS A 58 -0.70 9.66 -5.63
CA HIS A 58 -0.60 11.09 -5.94
C HIS A 58 0.72 11.70 -5.44
N ARG A 59 1.15 11.34 -4.22
CA ARG A 59 2.44 11.75 -3.67
C ARG A 59 3.61 11.24 -4.51
N LEU A 60 3.55 9.97 -4.94
CA LEU A 60 4.55 9.38 -5.83
C LEU A 60 4.60 10.11 -7.18
N TRP A 61 3.43 10.45 -7.75
CA TRP A 61 3.31 11.18 -9.00
C TRP A 61 3.95 12.57 -8.93
N ILE A 62 3.64 13.35 -7.89
CA ILE A 62 4.27 14.65 -7.64
C ILE A 62 5.79 14.49 -7.51
N THR A 63 6.25 13.49 -6.76
CA THR A 63 7.69 13.24 -6.56
C THR A 63 8.39 12.94 -7.89
N ARG A 64 7.77 12.12 -8.75
CA ARG A 64 8.29 11.77 -10.07
C ARG A 64 8.35 12.97 -11.01
N ILE A 65 7.30 13.79 -11.05
CA ILE A 65 7.29 15.04 -11.83
C ILE A 65 8.37 15.99 -11.33
N ASN A 66 8.45 16.21 -10.01
CA ASN A 66 9.43 17.11 -9.41
C ASN A 66 10.87 16.68 -9.69
N ALA A 67 11.15 15.37 -9.69
CA ALA A 67 12.47 14.85 -10.05
C ALA A 67 12.81 15.12 -11.53
N ALA A 68 11.84 14.96 -12.44
CA ALA A 68 12.01 15.22 -13.86
C ALA A 68 12.22 16.72 -14.15
N THR A 69 11.45 17.60 -13.51
CA THR A 69 11.58 19.06 -13.68
C THR A 69 12.85 19.61 -13.06
N ARG A 70 13.31 19.08 -11.91
CA ARG A 70 14.60 19.48 -11.31
C ARG A 70 15.79 19.16 -12.19
N LYS A 71 15.84 18.00 -12.86
CA LYS A 71 16.89 17.71 -13.86
C LYS A 71 16.91 18.76 -14.98
N LYS A 72 15.75 19.26 -15.39
CA LYS A 72 15.62 20.31 -16.42
C LYS A 72 15.95 21.72 -15.89
N LEU A 73 15.63 22.03 -14.63
CA LEU A 73 15.97 23.30 -13.99
C LEU A 73 17.44 23.42 -13.62
N ILE A 74 18.15 22.31 -13.38
CA ILE A 74 19.61 22.31 -13.23
C ILE A 74 20.30 22.74 -14.54
N LEU A 75 19.69 22.44 -15.70
CA LEU A 75 20.08 23.00 -17.00
C LEU A 75 19.70 24.49 -17.18
N ASN A 76 18.86 25.06 -16.32
CA ASN A 76 18.19 26.34 -16.56
C ASN A 76 18.37 27.32 -15.40
N ARG A 77 19.44 28.13 -15.49
CA ARG A 77 19.54 29.55 -15.05
C ARG A 77 21.00 29.95 -15.11
N LYS A 78 21.85 29.31 -14.29
CA LYS A 78 23.29 29.59 -14.26
C LYS A 78 23.97 29.10 -15.53
N MET A 79 23.67 27.87 -15.97
CA MET A 79 24.19 27.32 -17.23
C MET A 79 23.69 28.13 -18.45
N LEU A 80 22.42 28.55 -18.48
CA LEU A 80 21.89 29.44 -19.53
C LEU A 80 22.56 30.82 -19.53
N ALA A 81 22.73 31.44 -18.36
CA ALA A 81 23.42 32.72 -18.24
C ALA A 81 24.91 32.60 -18.63
N GLN A 82 25.56 31.48 -18.30
CA GLN A 82 26.96 31.22 -18.66
C GLN A 82 27.13 30.98 -20.16
N VAL A 83 26.21 30.24 -20.79
CA VAL A 83 26.18 29.99 -22.24
C VAL A 83 25.89 31.27 -23.04
N ALA A 84 25.03 32.15 -22.53
CA ALA A 84 24.76 33.46 -23.13
C ALA A 84 25.96 34.43 -23.01
N VAL A 85 26.74 34.35 -21.94
CA VAL A 85 27.97 35.16 -21.75
C VAL A 85 29.15 34.60 -22.57
N SER A 86 29.22 33.29 -22.81
CA SER A 86 30.35 32.65 -23.51
C SER A 86 30.28 32.70 -25.05
N ASN A 87 29.14 33.06 -25.66
CA ASN A 87 28.97 33.11 -27.12
C ASN A 87 28.44 34.48 -27.60
N PRO A 88 29.29 35.52 -27.67
CA PRO A 88 28.86 36.85 -28.12
C PRO A 88 28.66 37.01 -29.64
N ASN A 89 29.05 36.04 -30.48
CA ASN A 89 29.15 36.22 -31.94
C ASN A 89 28.30 35.26 -32.80
N ASN A 90 27.29 34.58 -32.25
CA ASN A 90 26.45 33.73 -33.07
C ASN A 90 25.28 34.53 -33.66
N LEU A 91 25.48 35.02 -34.89
CA LEU A 91 24.42 35.29 -35.86
C LEU A 91 23.54 34.04 -36.07
#